data_AF-A0A954W2C7-F1
#
_entry.id   AF-A0A954W2C7-F1
#
_cell.length_a   1.000
_cell.length_b   1.000
_cell.length_c   1.000
_cell.angle_alpha   90.00
_cell.angle_beta   90.00
_cell.angle_gamma   90.00
#
_symmetry.space_group_name_H-M   'P 1'
#
loop_
_entity.id
_entity.type
_entity.pdbx_description
1 polymer ?
#
loop_
_entity_poly.entity_id
_entity_poly.type
_entity_poly.pdbx_seq_one_letter_code
_entity_poly.pdbx_strand_id
1 'polypeptide(L)'
;AAAPLGEHWTRHWLDVARYADNKGYVFFEQKEFRWAWAYRDWVRRALDADLPYDEFLTRQLAADQVIDQHDSPELAALGFLTVGGHFVNNTHDIIDDRIDVVSRGLTGLTMTCARCHDHKYDPMTQADYYAFYGIFASSYEPLVPPSIALAADGRPATLATDDAYQAELDKRDNDLNQLVQSKVDGLAQSGRRRVDEYLLAVHARRDHPSAEEFMLIADPDDVNP
;
A
#
# COMPACT_ATOMS: atom_id res chain seq x y z
N ALA A 1 37.46 -18.26 1.97
CA ALA A 1 36.04 -18.36 1.60
C ALA A 1 35.22 -17.89 2.80
N ALA A 2 34.62 -16.71 2.74
CA ALA A 2 33.77 -16.21 3.81
C ALA A 2 32.33 -16.66 3.52
N ALA A 3 31.87 -17.70 4.19
CA ALA A 3 30.44 -17.93 4.42
C ALA A 3 30.38 -18.46 5.85
N PRO A 4 29.81 -17.71 6.83
CA PRO A 4 28.39 -17.89 7.15
C PRO A 4 27.68 -16.67 7.80
N LEU A 5 28.24 -15.45 7.74
CA LEU A 5 27.68 -14.31 8.48
C LEU A 5 26.32 -13.87 7.88
N GLY A 6 26.25 -13.70 6.55
CA GLY A 6 25.03 -13.22 5.90
C GLY A 6 23.86 -14.20 6.05
N GLU A 7 24.05 -15.51 5.90
CA GLU A 7 22.97 -16.50 6.10
C GLU A 7 22.40 -16.48 7.52
N HIS A 8 23.27 -16.36 8.54
CA HIS A 8 22.83 -16.32 9.93
C HIS A 8 22.06 -15.04 10.25
N TRP A 9 22.56 -13.87 9.83
CA TRP A 9 21.86 -12.60 10.03
C TRP A 9 20.62 -12.46 9.16
N THR A 10 20.59 -13.08 7.97
CA THR A 10 19.41 -13.13 7.11
C THR A 10 18.24 -13.73 7.87
N ARG A 11 18.44 -14.85 8.57
CA ARG A 11 17.38 -15.46 9.39
C ARG A 11 16.79 -14.45 10.39
N HIS A 12 17.64 -13.73 11.11
CA HIS A 12 17.19 -12.73 12.09
C HIS A 12 16.47 -11.55 11.42
N TRP A 13 16.96 -11.09 10.27
CA TRP A 13 16.29 -10.03 9.52
C TRP A 13 14.91 -10.47 9.01
N LEU A 14 14.79 -11.70 8.55
CA LEU A 14 13.52 -12.25 8.08
C LEU A 14 12.50 -12.41 9.20
N ASP A 15 12.93 -12.64 10.43
CA ASP A 15 12.05 -12.58 11.61
C ASP A 15 11.50 -11.15 11.80
N VAL A 16 12.35 -10.11 11.66
CA VAL A 16 11.92 -8.70 11.73
C VAL A 16 10.96 -8.34 10.60
N ALA A 17 11.26 -8.79 9.38
CA ALA A 17 10.43 -8.56 8.20
C ALA A 17 9.14 -9.40 8.18
N ARG A 18 8.90 -10.23 9.21
CA ARG A 18 7.72 -11.11 9.33
C ARG A 18 7.58 -12.02 8.12
N TYR A 19 8.70 -12.54 7.65
CA TYR A 19 8.78 -13.35 6.45
C TYR A 19 7.95 -14.63 6.58
N ALA A 20 7.10 -14.87 5.60
CA ALA A 20 6.45 -16.15 5.37
C ALA A 20 6.28 -16.36 3.86
N ASP A 21 6.32 -17.61 3.41
CA ASP A 21 6.00 -17.95 2.02
C ASP A 21 4.49 -17.86 1.71
N ASN A 22 3.66 -17.61 2.73
CA ASN A 22 2.21 -17.54 2.60
C ASN A 22 1.59 -16.35 3.37
N LYS A 23 0.41 -15.93 2.90
CA LYS A 23 -0.42 -14.83 3.40
C LYS A 23 -1.28 -15.20 4.62
N GLY A 24 -1.23 -16.45 5.08
CA GLY A 24 -2.17 -17.00 6.04
C GLY A 24 -3.55 -17.30 5.43
N TYR A 25 -4.62 -16.94 6.14
CA TYR A 25 -5.99 -17.11 5.66
C TYR A 25 -6.43 -15.91 4.81
N VAL A 26 -6.71 -16.16 3.54
CA VAL A 26 -7.21 -15.19 2.57
C VAL A 26 -8.44 -15.76 1.84
N PHE A 27 -9.37 -14.89 1.44
CA PHE A 27 -10.56 -15.27 0.68
C PHE A 27 -10.35 -15.03 -0.80
N PHE A 28 -10.73 -16.01 -1.64
CA PHE A 28 -10.74 -15.89 -3.10
C PHE A 28 -9.38 -15.50 -3.73
N GLU A 29 -8.27 -15.65 -3.00
CA GLU A 29 -6.90 -15.38 -3.43
C GLU A 29 -5.98 -16.60 -3.27
N GLN A 30 -4.84 -16.58 -3.95
CA GLN A 30 -3.76 -17.54 -3.71
C GLN A 30 -3.13 -17.28 -2.35
N LYS A 31 -2.87 -18.35 -1.61
CA LYS A 31 -2.32 -18.25 -0.25
C LYS A 31 -0.82 -17.99 -0.27
N GLU A 32 -0.12 -18.42 -1.30
CA GLU A 32 1.33 -18.26 -1.42
C GLU A 32 1.69 -16.88 -1.98
N PHE A 33 2.76 -16.32 -1.43
CA PHE A 33 3.43 -15.19 -2.06
C PHE A 33 4.28 -15.68 -3.23
N ARG A 34 3.92 -15.27 -4.45
CA ARG A 34 4.63 -15.70 -5.67
C ARG A 34 6.15 -15.51 -5.61
N TRP A 35 6.60 -14.39 -5.04
CA TRP A 35 8.00 -13.98 -5.03
C TRP A 35 8.64 -13.87 -3.63
N ALA A 36 8.04 -14.46 -2.59
CA ALA A 36 8.61 -14.37 -1.23
C ALA A 36 10.08 -14.83 -1.19
N TRP A 37 10.39 -15.96 -1.84
CA TRP A 37 11.76 -16.48 -1.91
C TRP A 37 12.77 -15.47 -2.51
N ALA A 38 12.34 -14.60 -3.42
CA ALA A 38 13.22 -13.62 -4.05
C ALA A 38 13.66 -12.54 -3.05
N TYR A 39 12.75 -12.11 -2.17
CA TYR A 39 13.07 -11.21 -1.06
C TYR A 39 14.04 -11.87 -0.07
N ARG A 40 13.79 -13.12 0.33
CA ARG A 40 14.69 -13.90 1.19
C ARG A 40 16.12 -13.94 0.62
N ASP A 41 16.22 -14.27 -0.66
CA ASP A 41 17.51 -14.40 -1.34
C ASP A 41 18.17 -13.04 -1.58
N TRP A 42 17.38 -11.97 -1.77
CA TRP A 42 17.88 -10.59 -1.83
C TRP A 42 18.47 -10.14 -0.50
N VAL A 43 17.79 -10.36 0.63
CA VAL A 43 18.31 -10.00 1.97
C VAL A 43 19.66 -10.68 2.21
N ARG A 44 19.75 -11.98 1.88
CA ARG A 44 21.02 -12.71 2.00
C ARG A 44 22.13 -12.06 1.18
N ARG A 45 21.86 -11.78 -0.10
CA ARG A 45 22.85 -11.14 -0.99
C ARG A 45 23.25 -9.75 -0.49
N ALA A 46 22.31 -8.95 0.00
CA ALA A 46 22.57 -7.61 0.51
C ALA A 46 23.46 -7.64 1.75
N LEU A 47 23.20 -8.58 2.68
CA LEU A 47 24.03 -8.76 3.88
C LEU A 47 25.40 -9.36 3.56
N ASP A 48 25.48 -10.33 2.65
CA ASP A 48 26.76 -10.90 2.20
C ASP A 48 27.63 -9.85 1.48
N ALA A 49 27.01 -8.89 0.81
CA ALA A 49 27.68 -7.78 0.13
C ALA A 49 28.04 -6.61 1.06
N ASP A 50 27.67 -6.68 2.34
CA ASP A 50 27.85 -5.58 3.31
C ASP A 50 27.24 -4.25 2.80
N LEU A 51 26.03 -4.33 2.23
CA LEU A 51 25.34 -3.15 1.70
C LEU A 51 25.18 -2.10 2.82
N PRO A 52 25.53 -0.82 2.59
CA PRO A 52 25.35 0.23 3.58
C PRO A 52 23.91 0.25 4.11
N TYR A 53 23.76 0.38 5.42
CA TYR A 53 22.47 0.21 6.08
C TYR A 53 21.40 1.18 5.57
N ASP A 54 21.78 2.41 5.24
CA ASP A 54 20.91 3.41 4.61
C ASP A 54 20.43 2.98 3.23
N GLU A 55 21.30 2.43 2.38
CA GLU A 55 20.90 1.83 1.10
C GLU A 55 20.01 0.60 1.28
N PHE A 56 20.34 -0.25 2.26
CA PHE A 56 19.58 -1.45 2.58
C PHE A 56 18.16 -1.13 3.01
N LEU A 57 17.96 -0.10 3.83
CA LEU A 57 16.62 0.37 4.20
C LEU A 57 15.91 1.08 3.05
N THR A 58 16.61 1.94 2.32
CA THR A 58 16.02 2.70 1.20
C THR A 58 15.45 1.76 0.15
N ARG A 59 16.19 0.72 -0.24
CA ARG A 59 15.70 -0.28 -1.20
C ARG A 59 14.50 -1.05 -0.66
N GLN A 60 14.46 -1.37 0.64
CA GLN A 60 13.32 -2.08 1.22
C GLN A 60 12.03 -1.23 1.31
N LEU A 61 12.16 0.09 1.38
CA LEU A 61 11.03 1.02 1.47
C LEU A 61 10.59 1.59 0.13
N ALA A 62 11.51 1.73 -0.83
CA ALA A 62 11.30 2.53 -2.04
C ALA A 62 12.14 2.06 -3.23
N ALA A 63 12.45 0.77 -3.35
CA ALA A 63 13.20 0.23 -4.49
C ALA A 63 12.58 0.60 -5.85
N ASP A 64 11.25 0.66 -5.96
CA ASP A 64 10.53 1.12 -7.15
C ASP A 64 10.79 2.59 -7.52
N GLN A 65 11.23 3.42 -6.56
CA GLN A 65 11.52 4.83 -6.77
C GLN A 65 13.01 5.11 -7.03
N VAL A 66 13.90 4.25 -6.54
CA VAL A 66 15.37 4.44 -6.66
C VAL A 66 16.01 3.54 -7.71
N ILE A 67 15.26 2.59 -8.28
CA ILE A 67 15.72 1.70 -9.35
C ILE A 67 14.93 1.99 -10.62
N ASP A 68 15.62 2.53 -11.63
CA ASP A 68 15.02 2.92 -12.91
C ASP A 68 14.51 1.74 -13.77
N GLN A 69 14.85 0.51 -13.41
CA GLN A 69 14.48 -0.69 -14.16
C GLN A 69 13.28 -1.41 -13.54
N HIS A 70 12.16 -1.40 -14.27
CA HIS A 70 10.89 -2.01 -13.84
C HIS A 70 10.94 -3.53 -13.60
N ASP A 71 11.87 -4.24 -14.22
CA ASP A 71 12.07 -5.70 -14.03
C ASP A 71 13.37 -6.02 -13.28
N SER A 72 13.90 -5.07 -12.51
CA SER A 72 15.13 -5.31 -11.77
C SER A 72 14.92 -6.36 -10.67
N PRO A 73 15.82 -7.35 -10.52
CA PRO A 73 15.84 -8.24 -9.37
C PRO A 73 15.96 -7.51 -8.02
N GLU A 74 16.43 -6.26 -8.04
CA GLU A 74 16.55 -5.44 -6.84
C GLU A 74 15.18 -4.95 -6.32
N LEU A 75 14.12 -5.01 -7.13
CA LEU A 75 12.74 -4.78 -6.65
C LEU A 75 12.29 -5.83 -5.63
N ALA A 76 12.98 -6.97 -5.54
CA ALA A 76 12.75 -7.96 -4.50
C ALA A 76 12.89 -7.37 -3.08
N ALA A 77 13.63 -6.27 -2.91
CA ALA A 77 13.78 -5.56 -1.64
C ALA A 77 12.43 -5.10 -1.05
N LEU A 78 11.45 -4.75 -1.89
CA LEU A 78 10.08 -4.36 -1.47
C LEU A 78 9.32 -5.51 -0.79
N GLY A 79 9.88 -6.72 -0.77
CA GLY A 79 9.42 -7.81 0.07
C GLY A 79 9.23 -7.38 1.53
N PHE A 80 10.04 -6.47 2.07
CA PHE A 80 9.90 -5.96 3.44
C PHE A 80 8.50 -5.38 3.75
N LEU A 81 7.85 -4.75 2.77
CA LEU A 81 6.52 -4.16 2.91
C LEU A 81 5.38 -5.05 2.40
N THR A 82 5.69 -5.99 1.52
CA THR A 82 4.69 -6.80 0.79
C THR A 82 4.53 -8.21 1.35
N VAL A 83 5.53 -8.76 2.04
CA VAL A 83 5.37 -9.99 2.83
C VAL A 83 4.72 -9.68 4.18
N GLY A 84 4.03 -10.67 4.73
CA GLY A 84 3.36 -10.56 6.02
C GLY A 84 1.90 -11.01 5.99
N GLY A 85 1.18 -10.74 7.07
CA GLY A 85 -0.22 -11.11 7.19
C GLY A 85 -1.10 -10.32 6.23
N HIS A 86 -2.04 -10.99 5.55
CA HIS A 86 -3.08 -10.31 4.75
C HIS A 86 -4.42 -10.16 5.48
N PHE A 87 -4.53 -10.66 6.71
CA PHE A 87 -5.68 -10.43 7.61
C PHE A 87 -7.04 -10.61 6.94
N VAL A 88 -7.22 -11.71 6.18
CA VAL A 88 -8.49 -11.98 5.49
C VAL A 88 -8.87 -10.87 4.50
N ASN A 89 -7.87 -10.27 3.86
CA ASN A 89 -7.94 -9.14 2.95
C ASN A 89 -8.45 -7.84 3.61
N ASN A 90 -8.30 -7.67 4.93
CA ASN A 90 -8.59 -6.40 5.58
C ASN A 90 -7.46 -5.40 5.33
N THR A 91 -7.68 -4.49 4.39
CA THR A 91 -6.71 -3.43 4.02
C THR A 91 -6.25 -2.61 5.22
N HIS A 92 -7.12 -2.33 6.19
CA HIS A 92 -6.75 -1.51 7.36
C HIS A 92 -5.76 -2.22 8.28
N ASP A 93 -5.91 -3.53 8.46
CA ASP A 93 -5.00 -4.31 9.30
C ASP A 93 -3.69 -4.64 8.57
N ILE A 94 -3.73 -4.78 7.24
CA ILE A 94 -2.51 -4.85 6.42
C ILE A 94 -1.69 -3.56 6.53
N ILE A 95 -2.35 -2.40 6.46
CA ILE A 95 -1.67 -1.11 6.64
C ILE A 95 -1.10 -0.98 8.05
N ASP A 96 -1.87 -1.34 9.08
CA ASP A 96 -1.42 -1.31 10.48
C ASP A 96 -0.17 -2.18 10.69
N ASP A 97 -0.13 -3.35 10.08
CA ASP A 97 1.01 -4.28 10.10
C ASP A 97 2.25 -3.73 9.35
N ARG A 98 2.05 -2.98 8.26
CA ARG A 98 3.14 -2.24 7.58
C ARG A 98 3.67 -1.07 8.41
N ILE A 99 2.79 -0.32 9.06
CA ILE A 99 3.17 0.72 10.03
C ILE A 99 4.03 0.10 11.13
N ASP A 100 3.60 -1.06 11.64
CA ASP A 100 4.26 -1.77 12.72
C ASP A 100 5.66 -2.27 12.34
N VAL A 101 5.81 -2.87 11.16
CA VAL A 101 7.12 -3.37 10.71
C VAL A 101 8.12 -2.24 10.48
N VAL A 102 7.66 -1.11 9.93
CA VAL A 102 8.51 0.06 9.71
C VAL A 102 8.85 0.73 11.03
N SER A 103 7.89 0.93 11.92
CA SER A 103 8.16 1.60 13.20
C SER A 103 9.00 0.71 14.10
N ARG A 104 8.48 -0.46 14.47
CA ARG A 104 9.14 -1.31 15.46
C ARG A 104 10.38 -1.95 14.88
N GLY A 105 10.35 -2.36 13.61
CA GLY A 105 11.46 -3.04 12.95
C GLY A 105 12.63 -2.14 12.60
N LEU A 106 12.41 -0.85 12.28
CA LEU A 106 13.48 0.05 11.86
C LEU A 106 13.84 1.11 12.91
N THR A 107 12.85 1.68 13.60
CA THR A 107 13.08 2.78 14.56
C THR A 107 13.13 2.31 16.01
N GLY A 108 12.68 1.08 16.29
CA GLY A 108 12.53 0.56 17.65
C GLY A 108 11.35 1.16 18.42
N LEU A 109 10.49 1.97 17.78
CA LEU A 109 9.31 2.61 18.39
C LEU A 109 8.03 1.87 18.01
N THR A 110 7.07 1.82 18.93
CA THR A 110 5.75 1.22 18.70
C THR A 110 4.71 2.27 18.32
N MET A 111 4.30 2.30 17.05
CA MET A 111 3.24 3.22 16.60
C MET A 111 1.83 2.65 16.69
N THR A 112 1.66 1.34 16.74
CA THR A 112 0.33 0.70 16.62
C THR A 112 -0.63 1.08 17.75
N CYS A 113 -0.15 1.36 18.96
CA CYS A 113 -1.01 1.88 20.03
C CYS A 113 -1.59 3.26 19.70
N ALA A 114 -0.88 4.06 18.88
CA ALA A 114 -1.31 5.39 18.46
C ALA A 114 -2.55 5.37 17.54
N ARG A 115 -2.95 4.19 17.04
CA ARG A 115 -4.16 3.99 16.22
C ARG A 115 -5.41 4.54 16.89
N CYS A 116 -5.56 4.33 18.20
CA CYS A 116 -6.79 4.63 18.94
C CYS A 116 -6.67 5.84 19.88
N HIS A 117 -5.47 6.16 20.34
CA HIS A 117 -5.18 7.26 21.28
C HIS A 117 -3.71 7.65 21.16
N ASP A 118 -3.31 8.85 21.58
CA ASP A 118 -1.88 9.21 21.61
C ASP A 118 -1.07 8.17 22.41
N HIS A 119 0.13 7.84 21.92
CA HIS A 119 0.95 6.80 22.52
C HIS A 119 1.26 7.10 23.99
N LYS A 120 1.20 6.06 24.85
CA LYS A 120 1.20 6.24 26.30
C LYS A 120 2.51 6.81 26.86
N TYR A 121 3.64 6.43 26.26
CA TYR A 121 4.97 6.73 26.81
C TYR A 121 5.81 7.58 25.83
N ASP A 122 5.90 7.14 24.58
CA ASP A 122 6.61 7.86 23.54
C ASP A 122 5.82 9.08 23.00
N PRO A 123 6.49 10.15 22.54
CA PRO A 123 5.87 11.38 22.04
C PRO A 123 5.32 11.18 20.61
N MET A 124 4.45 10.20 20.44
CA MET A 124 3.81 9.86 19.18
C MET A 124 2.31 10.09 19.31
N THR A 125 1.78 10.97 18.48
CA THR A 125 0.37 11.30 18.48
C THR A 125 -0.41 10.35 17.57
N GLN A 126 -1.72 10.29 17.78
CA GLN A 126 -2.64 9.66 16.84
C GLN A 126 -2.53 10.29 15.44
N ALA A 127 -2.25 11.60 15.35
CA ALA A 127 -2.03 12.27 14.07
C ALA A 127 -0.81 11.70 13.32
N ASP A 128 0.29 11.40 14.03
CA ASP A 128 1.49 10.78 13.42
C ASP A 128 1.19 9.40 12.86
N TYR A 129 0.42 8.57 13.60
CA TYR A 129 -0.05 7.28 13.11
C TYR A 129 -0.84 7.43 11.81
N TYR A 130 -1.81 8.34 11.77
CA TYR A 130 -2.63 8.53 10.57
C TYR A 130 -1.87 9.21 9.42
N ALA A 131 -0.79 9.93 9.68
CA ALA A 131 0.13 10.41 8.65
C ALA A 131 0.85 9.23 7.97
N PHE A 132 1.38 8.28 8.75
CA PHE A 132 1.95 7.03 8.22
C PHE A 132 0.91 6.17 7.50
N TYR A 133 -0.29 6.05 8.07
CA TYR A 133 -1.42 5.39 7.42
C TYR A 133 -1.68 5.98 6.03
N GLY A 134 -1.68 7.30 5.90
CA GLY A 134 -1.86 7.99 4.63
C GLY A 134 -0.81 7.61 3.57
N ILE A 135 0.45 7.43 3.98
CA ILE A 135 1.53 6.98 3.09
C ILE A 135 1.20 5.59 2.54
N PHE A 136 0.96 4.60 3.41
CA PHE A 136 0.72 3.22 2.97
C PHE A 136 -0.63 3.01 2.31
N ALA A 137 -1.65 3.81 2.65
CA ALA A 137 -2.93 3.82 1.95
C ALA A 137 -2.79 4.38 0.52
N SER A 138 -1.76 5.18 0.27
CA SER A 138 -1.42 5.72 -1.05
C SER A 138 -0.43 4.84 -1.83
N SER A 139 0.08 3.77 -1.21
CA SER A 139 0.92 2.76 -1.85
C SER A 139 0.05 1.60 -2.33
N TYR A 140 0.29 1.10 -3.54
CA TYR A 140 -0.44 -0.05 -4.08
C TYR A 140 0.51 -1.16 -4.51
N GLU A 141 0.09 -2.40 -4.28
CA GLU A 141 0.74 -3.56 -4.89
C GLU A 141 0.25 -3.67 -6.34
N PRO A 142 1.15 -3.81 -7.33
CA PRO A 142 0.75 -3.87 -8.73
C PRO A 142 -0.04 -5.16 -8.99
N LEU A 143 -1.15 -5.03 -9.71
CA LEU A 143 -2.02 -6.15 -10.05
C LEU A 143 -1.28 -7.23 -10.86
N VAL A 144 -0.37 -6.77 -11.72
CA VAL A 144 0.63 -7.57 -12.40
C VAL A 144 1.95 -7.42 -11.65
N PRO A 145 2.42 -8.47 -10.96
CA PRO A 145 3.71 -8.42 -10.29
C PRO A 145 4.84 -8.24 -11.32
N PRO A 146 5.88 -7.45 -11.00
CA PRO A 146 7.06 -7.33 -11.86
C PRO A 146 7.72 -8.69 -12.06
N SER A 147 8.40 -8.87 -13.19
CA SER A 147 9.06 -10.14 -13.50
C SER A 147 10.42 -10.22 -12.79
N ILE A 148 10.40 -10.62 -11.51
CA ILE A 148 11.62 -10.79 -10.68
C ILE A 148 12.38 -12.08 -11.03
N ALA A 149 11.85 -12.86 -11.98
CA ALA A 149 12.21 -14.25 -12.21
C ALA A 149 13.73 -14.46 -12.25
N LEU A 150 14.29 -15.50 -11.66
CA LEU A 150 15.71 -15.83 -11.84
C LEU A 150 15.81 -17.07 -12.73
N ALA A 151 16.42 -16.93 -13.90
CA ALA A 151 16.94 -18.00 -14.72
C ALA A 151 17.94 -18.84 -13.92
N ALA A 152 18.20 -20.06 -14.38
CA ALA A 152 19.11 -21.00 -13.70
C ALA A 152 20.55 -20.48 -13.54
N ASP A 153 20.92 -19.39 -14.21
CA ASP A 153 22.20 -18.68 -14.11
C ASP A 153 22.13 -17.41 -13.23
N GLY A 154 21.00 -17.14 -12.57
CA GLY A 154 20.80 -15.98 -11.68
C GLY A 154 20.35 -14.68 -12.36
N ARG A 155 19.87 -14.71 -13.62
CA ARG A 155 19.38 -13.51 -14.36
C ARG A 155 17.85 -13.43 -14.42
N PRO A 156 17.22 -12.25 -14.61
CA PRO A 156 15.79 -12.10 -14.91
C PRO A 156 15.22 -13.14 -15.92
N ALA A 157 14.44 -14.15 -15.51
CA ALA A 157 13.70 -15.07 -16.37
C ALA A 157 12.40 -14.41 -16.84
N THR A 158 12.57 -13.43 -17.71
CA THR A 158 11.53 -12.62 -18.34
C THR A 158 10.19 -13.38 -18.53
N LEU A 159 9.18 -13.03 -17.72
CA LEU A 159 7.78 -13.08 -18.15
C LEU A 159 7.50 -11.96 -19.19
N ALA A 160 8.45 -11.03 -19.33
CA ALA A 160 8.37 -9.81 -20.11
C ALA A 160 8.59 -9.94 -21.64
N THR A 161 8.73 -11.16 -22.21
CA THR A 161 9.03 -11.32 -23.65
C THR A 161 7.93 -11.96 -24.49
N ASP A 162 6.74 -12.23 -23.95
CA ASP A 162 5.65 -12.78 -24.76
C ASP A 162 4.77 -11.62 -25.27
N ASP A 163 4.93 -11.26 -26.55
CA ASP A 163 4.14 -10.18 -27.20
C ASP A 163 2.63 -10.39 -27.01
N ALA A 164 2.19 -11.66 -26.90
CA ALA A 164 0.81 -12.03 -26.63
C ALA A 164 0.35 -11.65 -25.22
N TYR A 165 1.22 -11.73 -24.21
CA TYR A 165 0.92 -11.32 -22.84
C TYR A 165 0.76 -9.81 -22.76
N GLN A 166 1.70 -9.05 -23.34
CA GLN A 166 1.63 -7.59 -23.36
C GLN A 166 0.38 -7.10 -24.09
N ALA A 167 0.05 -7.70 -25.24
CA ALA A 167 -1.15 -7.35 -25.99
C ALA A 167 -2.46 -7.60 -25.20
N GLU A 168 -2.54 -8.70 -24.44
CA GLU A 168 -3.71 -8.95 -23.58
C GLU A 168 -3.71 -8.03 -22.35
N LEU A 169 -2.55 -7.71 -21.77
CA LEU A 169 -2.45 -6.76 -20.67
C LEU A 169 -2.93 -5.37 -21.07
N ASP A 170 -2.40 -4.84 -22.18
CA ASP A 170 -2.82 -3.54 -22.75
C ASP A 170 -4.33 -3.49 -22.99
N LYS A 171 -4.90 -4.58 -23.50
CA LYS A 171 -6.34 -4.69 -23.71
C LYS A 171 -7.11 -4.64 -22.37
N ARG A 172 -6.67 -5.38 -21.36
CA ARG A 172 -7.32 -5.40 -20.04
C ARG A 172 -7.22 -4.06 -19.33
N ASP A 173 -6.08 -3.38 -19.43
CA ASP A 173 -5.88 -2.05 -18.87
C ASP A 173 -6.79 -1.02 -19.55
N ASN A 174 -6.93 -1.09 -20.88
CA ASN A 174 -7.88 -0.26 -21.61
C ASN A 174 -9.34 -0.52 -21.18
N ASP A 175 -9.74 -1.79 -21.04
CA ASP A 175 -11.08 -2.17 -20.59
C ASP A 175 -11.35 -1.67 -19.16
N LEU A 176 -10.37 -1.81 -18.26
CA LEU A 176 -10.45 -1.31 -16.88
C LEU A 176 -10.59 0.21 -16.85
N ASN A 177 -9.76 0.92 -17.59
CA ASN A 177 -9.80 2.39 -17.66
C ASN A 177 -11.14 2.89 -18.21
N GLN A 178 -11.67 2.23 -19.25
CA GLN A 178 -13.01 2.54 -19.77
C GLN A 178 -14.11 2.28 -18.74
N LEU A 179 -14.03 1.18 -18.00
CA LEU A 179 -14.99 0.88 -16.93
C LEU A 179 -14.94 1.94 -15.83
N VAL A 180 -13.75 2.28 -15.35
CA VAL A 180 -13.55 3.30 -14.31
C VAL A 180 -14.11 4.64 -14.79
N GLN A 181 -13.75 5.09 -15.99
CA GLN A 181 -14.23 6.35 -16.55
C GLN A 181 -15.76 6.34 -16.69
N SER A 182 -16.34 5.26 -17.21
CA SER A 182 -17.80 5.11 -17.33
C SER A 182 -18.52 5.16 -15.99
N LYS A 183 -17.93 4.57 -14.93
CA LYS A 183 -18.48 4.65 -13.57
C LYS A 183 -18.38 6.06 -13.00
N VAL A 184 -17.25 6.75 -13.18
CA VAL A 184 -17.07 8.14 -12.76
C VAL A 184 -18.07 9.05 -13.46
N ASP A 185 -18.22 8.91 -14.78
CA ASP A 185 -19.17 9.70 -15.57
C ASP A 185 -20.62 9.42 -15.15
N GLY A 186 -20.96 8.15 -14.92
CA GLY A 186 -22.27 7.74 -14.42
C GLY A 186 -22.58 8.31 -13.04
N LEU A 187 -21.62 8.28 -12.11
CA LEU A 187 -21.75 8.89 -10.78
C LEU A 187 -21.91 10.40 -10.86
N ALA A 188 -21.07 11.08 -11.65
CA ALA A 188 -21.15 12.52 -11.85
C ALA A 188 -22.49 12.94 -12.48
N GLN A 189 -22.96 12.20 -13.48
CA GLN A 189 -24.25 12.45 -14.12
C GLN A 189 -25.41 12.20 -13.16
N SER A 190 -25.36 11.12 -12.38
CA SER A 190 -26.35 10.82 -11.34
C SER A 190 -26.40 11.93 -10.28
N GLY A 191 -25.23 12.36 -9.78
CA GLY A 191 -25.13 13.46 -8.83
C GLY A 191 -25.69 14.77 -9.37
N ARG A 192 -25.40 15.11 -10.63
CA ARG A 192 -25.96 16.31 -11.29
C ARG A 192 -27.47 16.24 -11.48
N ARG A 193 -28.00 15.06 -11.84
CA ARG A 193 -29.44 14.87 -12.07
C ARG A 193 -30.27 14.86 -10.80
N ARG A 194 -29.66 14.50 -9.67
CA ARG A 194 -30.33 14.34 -8.38
C ARG A 194 -29.97 15.44 -7.38
N VAL A 195 -29.29 16.49 -7.84
CA VAL A 195 -28.84 17.60 -6.96
C VAL A 195 -30.03 18.25 -6.25
N ASP A 196 -31.17 18.35 -6.93
CA ASP A 196 -32.44 18.80 -6.40
C ASP A 196 -32.96 17.91 -5.26
N GLU A 197 -32.92 16.58 -5.41
CA GLU A 197 -33.29 15.64 -4.34
C GLU A 197 -32.45 15.87 -3.08
N TYR A 198 -31.13 16.05 -3.25
CA TYR A 198 -30.22 16.31 -2.14
C TYR A 198 -30.48 17.68 -1.49
N LEU A 199 -30.68 18.73 -2.29
CA LEU A 199 -30.99 20.08 -1.80
C LEU A 199 -32.33 20.11 -1.06
N LEU A 200 -33.35 19.43 -1.56
CA LEU A 200 -34.65 19.28 -0.90
C LEU A 200 -34.52 18.51 0.42
N ALA A 201 -33.72 17.44 0.46
CA ALA A 201 -33.47 16.69 1.69
C ALA A 201 -32.75 17.53 2.75
N VAL A 202 -31.78 18.36 2.33
CA VAL A 202 -31.10 19.32 3.23
C VAL A 202 -32.08 20.39 3.71
N HIS A 203 -32.89 20.97 2.82
CA HIS A 203 -33.89 21.98 3.16
C HIS A 203 -34.95 21.45 4.14
N ALA A 204 -35.46 20.23 3.93
CA ALA A 204 -36.40 19.59 4.85
C ALA A 204 -35.80 19.35 6.24
N ARG A 205 -34.50 19.00 6.33
CA ARG A 205 -33.81 18.87 7.63
C ARG A 205 -33.63 20.20 8.35
N ARG A 206 -33.68 21.33 7.65
CA ARG A 206 -33.63 22.69 8.23
C ARG A 206 -35.02 23.24 8.59
N ASP A 207 -36.05 22.40 8.61
CA ASP A 207 -37.43 22.77 8.95
C ASP A 207 -38.06 23.81 7.99
N HIS A 208 -37.73 23.71 6.70
CA HIS A 208 -38.39 24.48 5.64
C HIS A 208 -38.34 26.02 5.79
N PRO A 209 -37.14 26.63 5.93
CA PRO A 209 -37.01 28.08 6.05
C PRO A 209 -37.59 28.80 4.81
N SER A 210 -38.14 30.00 5.01
CA SER A 210 -38.77 30.78 3.93
C SER A 210 -37.81 31.03 2.76
N ALA A 211 -38.29 30.82 1.53
CA ALA A 211 -37.52 31.10 0.32
C ALA A 211 -37.46 32.60 -0.04
N GLU A 212 -38.21 33.46 0.65
CA GLU A 212 -38.22 34.91 0.40
C GLU A 212 -36.88 35.58 0.78
N GLU A 213 -36.09 34.94 1.64
CA GLU A 213 -34.76 35.39 2.08
C GLU A 213 -33.63 34.52 1.49
N PHE A 214 -33.79 34.01 0.27
CA PHE A 214 -32.80 33.12 -0.39
C PHE A 214 -31.35 33.65 -0.41
N MET A 215 -31.18 34.98 -0.31
CA MET A 215 -29.87 35.63 -0.31
C MET A 215 -29.10 35.48 1.02
N LEU A 216 -29.77 35.09 2.10
CA LEU A 216 -29.22 34.92 3.44
C LEU A 216 -29.86 33.70 4.09
N ILE A 217 -29.25 32.52 3.87
CA ILE A 217 -29.56 31.36 4.71
C ILE A 217 -28.75 31.53 6.00
N ALA A 218 -29.32 32.21 6.99
CA ALA A 218 -28.69 32.47 8.28
C ALA A 218 -29.34 31.64 9.41
N ASP A 219 -28.52 31.02 10.25
CA ASP A 219 -28.96 30.37 11.49
C ASP A 219 -28.98 31.39 12.66
N PRO A 220 -29.74 31.14 13.75
CA PRO A 220 -29.84 32.07 14.89
C PRO A 220 -28.50 32.44 15.56
N ASP A 221 -27.46 31.61 15.35
CA ASP A 221 -26.12 31.79 15.90
C ASP A 221 -25.13 32.43 14.90
N ASP A 222 -25.57 32.76 13.68
CA ASP A 222 -24.72 33.37 12.66
C ASP A 222 -24.34 34.81 13.02
N VAL A 223 -23.13 35.21 12.60
CA VAL A 223 -22.51 36.50 12.96
C VAL A 223 -23.29 37.70 12.39
N ASN A 224 -24.16 37.48 11.40
CA ASN A 224 -25.07 38.48 10.85
C ASN A 224 -26.40 37.79 10.45
N PRO A 225 -27.33 37.62 11.41
CA PRO A 225 -28.61 36.95 11.20
C PRO A 225 -29.58 37.77 10.33
#